data_AF-A0A4Y3QJE6-F1
#
_entry.id   AF-A0A4Y3QJE6-F1
#
_cell.length_a   1.000
_cell.length_b   1.000
_cell.length_c   1.000
_cell.angle_alpha   90.00
_cell.angle_beta   90.00
_cell.angle_gamma   90.00
#
_symmetry.space_group_name_H-M   'P 1'
#
loop_
_entity.id
_entity.type
_entity.pdbx_description
1 polymer ?
#
loop_
_entity_poly.entity_id
_entity_poly.type
_entity_poly.pdbx_seq_one_letter_code
_entity_poly.pdbx_strand_id
1 'polypeptide(L)'
;MDEHTSDERRPSGRGTPGGLVGRVARRLRPSPLTVIARVFDGQHDGDPWFAPEHPVIVDPVEREDVLGLLRSGAVILHAAQKLRDHVGDLDAAVPASLRSDGVWVWSDACAYFLERYWIAPDAELVRHLRTAGPPLPVNAKTWRRLSAAIRPDAWKGTTWPLD
;
A
#
# COMPACT_ATOMS: atom_id res chain seq x y z
N MET A 1 -39.55 74.52 32.40
CA MET A 1 -39.00 75.46 31.42
C MET A 1 -37.55 75.03 31.27
N ASP A 2 -37.23 74.08 30.41
CA ASP A 2 -37.66 73.92 29.02
C ASP A 2 -38.12 72.50 28.66
N GLU A 3 -39.08 72.46 27.74
CA GLU A 3 -39.63 71.32 27.03
C GLU A 3 -38.94 71.28 25.67
N HIS A 4 -38.46 70.12 25.19
CA HIS A 4 -38.77 69.64 23.84
C HIS A 4 -38.13 68.28 23.50
N THR A 5 -38.98 67.46 22.90
CA THR A 5 -38.69 66.41 21.92
C THR A 5 -38.46 64.98 22.45
N SER A 6 -39.60 64.29 22.48
CA SER A 6 -39.74 62.85 22.29
C SER A 6 -39.23 62.38 20.93
N ASP A 7 -38.83 61.10 20.95
CA ASP A 7 -38.98 60.11 19.89
C ASP A 7 -38.03 60.17 18.68
N GLU A 8 -37.08 59.23 18.62
CA GLU A 8 -37.12 58.29 17.50
C GLU A 8 -36.37 56.97 17.78
N ARG A 9 -37.15 55.88 17.77
CA ARG A 9 -36.85 54.52 17.27
C ARG A 9 -35.56 53.80 17.69
N ARG A 10 -35.76 52.68 18.42
CA ARG A 10 -34.94 51.47 18.21
C ARG A 10 -35.30 50.83 16.86
N PRO A 11 -34.31 50.22 16.20
CA PRO A 11 -34.43 48.78 16.03
C PRO A 11 -33.16 48.02 16.43
N SER A 12 -33.44 46.85 16.98
CA SER A 12 -32.55 45.75 17.29
C SER A 12 -31.72 45.32 16.06
N GLY A 13 -30.41 45.21 16.22
CA GLY A 13 -29.52 44.62 15.21
C GLY A 13 -28.27 44.04 15.85
N ARG A 14 -28.20 42.71 15.90
CA ARG A 14 -27.05 41.92 16.39
C ARG A 14 -25.86 42.06 15.43
N GLY A 15 -24.63 42.00 15.95
CA GLY A 15 -23.48 41.49 15.19
C GLY A 15 -22.13 42.16 15.47
N THR A 16 -21.37 41.61 16.41
CA THR A 16 -19.90 41.70 16.47
C THR A 16 -19.36 40.28 16.61
N PRO A 17 -18.15 39.90 16.13
CA PRO A 17 -17.32 40.42 15.04
C PRO A 17 -17.05 39.37 13.94
N GLY A 18 -16.73 39.82 12.72
CA GLY A 18 -16.15 38.99 11.67
C GLY A 18 -14.69 38.65 11.98
N GLY A 19 -14.46 37.70 12.89
CA GLY A 19 -13.17 37.05 13.07
C GLY A 19 -12.91 36.10 11.90
N LEU A 20 -12.14 36.56 10.93
CA LEU A 20 -11.64 35.75 9.83
C LEU A 20 -10.64 34.72 10.39
N VAL A 21 -11.15 33.58 10.88
CA VAL A 21 -10.32 32.40 11.09
C VAL A 21 -9.80 31.98 9.73
N GLY A 22 -8.55 32.35 9.45
CA GLY A 22 -7.78 31.83 8.34
C GLY A 22 -7.78 30.32 8.44
N ARG A 23 -8.56 29.67 7.57
CA ARG A 23 -8.45 28.24 7.31
C ARG A 23 -7.04 28.05 6.77
N VAL A 24 -6.12 27.62 7.63
CA VAL A 24 -4.85 27.05 7.18
C VAL A 24 -5.27 25.86 6.34
N ALA A 25 -5.22 26.02 5.02
CA ALA A 25 -5.40 24.92 4.09
C ALA A 25 -4.29 23.94 4.43
N ARG A 26 -4.62 22.92 5.24
CA ARG A 26 -3.74 21.80 5.50
C ARG A 26 -3.35 21.30 4.13
N ARG A 27 -2.09 21.51 3.71
CA ARG A 27 -1.59 20.96 2.46
C ARG A 27 -1.94 19.49 2.53
N LEU A 28 -2.91 19.08 1.71
CA LEU A 28 -3.19 17.67 1.54
C LEU A 28 -1.90 17.15 0.96
N ARG A 29 -1.05 16.53 1.80
CA ARG A 29 0.05 15.72 1.28
C ARG A 29 -0.65 14.80 0.27
N PRO A 30 -0.26 14.80 -1.01
CA PRO A 30 -0.80 13.83 -1.94
C PRO A 30 -0.70 12.48 -1.25
N SER A 31 -1.82 11.76 -1.15
CA SER A 31 -1.77 10.44 -0.52
C SER A 31 -0.72 9.67 -1.29
N PRO A 32 0.31 9.10 -0.63
CA PRO A 32 1.38 8.43 -1.36
C PRO A 32 0.73 7.39 -2.28
N LEU A 33 1.13 7.40 -3.55
CA LEU A 33 0.66 6.42 -4.51
C LEU A 33 0.98 5.03 -3.95
N THR A 34 0.02 4.12 -4.03
CA THR A 34 0.25 2.72 -3.68
C THR A 34 1.17 2.12 -4.73
N VAL A 35 2.25 1.48 -4.31
CA VAL A 35 3.19 0.77 -5.21
C VAL A 35 2.98 -0.73 -5.06
N ILE A 36 3.04 -1.46 -6.17
CA ILE A 36 2.87 -2.92 -6.18
C ILE A 36 4.22 -3.54 -6.51
N ALA A 37 4.67 -4.44 -5.64
CA ALA A 37 5.90 -5.17 -5.86
C ALA A 37 5.71 -6.23 -6.95
N ARG A 38 6.71 -6.36 -7.83
CA ARG A 38 6.75 -7.48 -8.77
C ARG A 38 7.24 -8.73 -8.05
N VAL A 39 6.65 -9.86 -8.41
CA VAL A 39 7.13 -11.18 -7.96
C VAL A 39 8.08 -11.76 -9.00
N PHE A 40 7.68 -11.77 -10.27
CA PHE A 40 8.45 -12.34 -11.37
C PHE A 40 8.99 -11.25 -12.31
N ASP A 41 10.02 -11.57 -13.09
CA ASP A 41 10.65 -10.62 -14.01
C ASP A 41 9.86 -10.41 -15.29
N GLY A 42 9.17 -11.45 -15.75
CA GLY A 42 8.32 -11.40 -16.93
C GLY A 42 7.35 -12.57 -17.01
N GLN A 43 6.53 -12.54 -18.05
CA GLN A 43 5.65 -13.65 -18.41
C GLN A 43 5.84 -13.98 -19.89
N HIS A 44 5.66 -15.24 -20.26
CA HIS A 44 5.63 -15.71 -21.63
C HIS A 44 4.39 -16.59 -21.81
N ASP A 45 3.48 -16.21 -22.71
CA ASP A 45 2.22 -16.92 -22.95
C ASP A 45 1.37 -17.22 -21.69
N GLY A 46 1.47 -16.35 -20.68
CA GLY A 46 0.77 -16.48 -19.40
C GLY A 46 1.58 -17.20 -18.31
N ASP A 47 2.69 -17.85 -18.66
CA ASP A 47 3.61 -18.46 -17.70
C ASP A 47 4.61 -17.43 -17.16
N PRO A 48 4.63 -17.14 -15.86
CA PRO A 48 5.59 -16.24 -15.25
C PRO A 48 6.98 -16.90 -15.15
N TRP A 49 8.04 -16.08 -15.28
CA TRP A 49 9.43 -16.54 -15.20
C TRP A 49 10.33 -15.56 -14.45
N PHE A 50 11.42 -16.11 -13.90
CA PHE A 50 12.56 -15.36 -13.36
C PHE A 50 13.71 -15.37 -14.37
N ALA A 51 14.39 -14.24 -14.52
CA ALA A 51 15.56 -14.15 -15.38
C ALA A 51 16.68 -15.05 -14.86
N PRO A 52 17.49 -15.65 -15.77
CA PRO A 52 18.65 -16.44 -15.35
C PRO A 52 19.61 -15.69 -14.42
N GLU A 53 19.72 -14.37 -14.61
CA GLU A 53 20.53 -13.44 -13.83
C GLU A 53 19.81 -12.84 -12.62
N HIS A 54 18.58 -13.29 -12.31
CA HIS A 54 17.83 -12.78 -11.18
C HIS A 54 18.62 -12.99 -9.87
N PRO A 55 18.75 -11.96 -9.01
CA PRO A 55 19.57 -12.07 -7.82
C PRO A 55 19.07 -13.13 -6.83
N VAL A 56 20.00 -13.78 -6.13
CA VAL A 56 19.69 -14.71 -5.04
C VAL A 56 20.35 -14.26 -3.74
N ILE A 57 19.67 -14.49 -2.61
CA ILE A 57 20.17 -14.19 -1.26
C ILE A 57 20.68 -15.49 -0.64
N VAL A 58 21.96 -15.76 -0.82
CA VAL A 58 22.62 -16.97 -0.32
C VAL A 58 22.98 -16.89 1.17
N ASP A 59 23.18 -15.68 1.70
CA ASP A 59 23.46 -15.48 3.11
C ASP A 59 22.19 -15.79 3.94
N PRO A 60 22.23 -16.81 4.82
CA PRO A 60 21.06 -17.19 5.62
C PRO A 60 20.61 -16.07 6.56
N VAL A 61 21.52 -15.24 7.08
CA VAL A 61 21.14 -14.14 7.99
C VAL A 61 20.38 -13.07 7.24
N GLU A 62 20.90 -12.63 6.09
CA GLU A 62 20.20 -11.66 5.25
C GLU A 62 18.85 -12.21 4.76
N ARG A 63 18.79 -13.50 4.41
CA ARG A 63 17.53 -14.13 3.96
C ARG A 63 16.47 -14.12 5.06
N GLU A 64 16.82 -14.52 6.28
CA GLU A 64 15.89 -14.50 7.41
C GLU A 64 15.43 -13.07 7.75
N ASP A 65 16.35 -12.09 7.69
CA ASP A 65 16.01 -10.68 7.89
C ASP A 65 14.98 -10.20 6.85
N VAL A 66 15.21 -10.49 5.56
CA VAL A 66 14.27 -10.11 4.49
C VAL A 66 12.95 -10.87 4.61
N LEU A 67 12.95 -12.15 4.99
CA LEU A 67 11.73 -12.91 5.27
C LEU A 67 10.93 -12.27 6.42
N GLY A 68 11.60 -11.83 7.48
CA GLY A 68 11.00 -11.10 8.58
C GLY A 68 10.30 -9.83 8.12
N LEU A 69 10.97 -9.04 7.27
CA LEU A 69 10.39 -7.82 6.69
C LEU A 69 9.14 -8.14 5.86
N LEU A 70 9.22 -9.09 4.93
CA LEU A 70 8.09 -9.49 4.07
C LEU A 70 6.90 -10.00 4.89
N ARG A 71 7.15 -10.78 5.95
CA ARG A 71 6.12 -11.37 6.81
C ARG A 71 5.52 -10.38 7.82
N SER A 72 6.21 -9.27 8.10
CA SER A 72 5.73 -8.24 9.03
C SER A 72 4.53 -7.44 8.48
N GLY A 73 4.37 -7.37 7.16
CA GLY A 73 3.29 -6.63 6.52
C GLY A 73 1.89 -7.12 6.94
N ALA A 74 0.94 -6.20 7.03
CA ALA A 74 -0.44 -6.53 7.34
C ALA A 74 -1.07 -7.29 6.17
N VAL A 75 -1.71 -8.43 6.44
CA VAL A 75 -2.48 -9.14 5.42
C VAL A 75 -3.72 -8.31 5.07
N ILE A 76 -3.84 -7.95 3.80
CA ILE A 76 -4.93 -7.10 3.29
C ILE A 76 -5.90 -7.88 2.40
N LEU A 77 -5.44 -8.99 1.81
CA LEU A 77 -6.28 -9.89 1.04
C LEU A 77 -5.83 -11.32 1.33
N HIS A 78 -6.77 -12.14 1.79
CA HIS A 78 -6.57 -13.57 1.90
C HIS A 78 -6.97 -14.23 0.58
N ALA A 79 -6.00 -14.85 -0.09
CA ALA A 79 -6.31 -15.66 -1.27
C ALA A 79 -6.83 -17.02 -0.83
N ALA A 80 -7.95 -17.45 -1.42
CA ALA A 80 -8.52 -18.77 -1.15
C ALA A 80 -7.74 -19.90 -1.83
N GLN A 81 -7.10 -19.61 -2.96
CA GLN A 81 -6.35 -20.56 -3.77
C GLN A 81 -4.86 -20.24 -3.74
N LYS A 82 -4.05 -21.29 -3.84
CA LYS A 82 -2.60 -21.19 -4.06
C LYS A 82 -2.31 -21.25 -5.55
N LEU A 83 -1.22 -20.60 -5.97
CA LEU A 83 -0.75 -20.69 -7.34
C LEU A 83 0.19 -21.89 -7.55
N ARG A 84 0.43 -22.22 -8.81
CA ARG A 84 1.50 -23.14 -9.21
C ARG A 84 2.86 -22.52 -8.92
N ASP A 85 3.77 -23.35 -8.46
CA ASP A 85 5.20 -23.04 -8.36
C ASP A 85 5.85 -23.38 -9.70
N HIS A 86 6.11 -22.34 -10.50
CA HIS A 86 6.72 -22.48 -11.83
C HIS A 86 8.22 -22.82 -11.78
N VAL A 87 8.87 -22.68 -10.61
CA VAL A 87 10.29 -23.01 -10.44
C VAL A 87 10.46 -24.48 -10.07
N GLY A 88 9.65 -24.97 -9.12
CA GLY A 88 9.67 -26.36 -8.66
C GLY A 88 8.74 -27.31 -9.40
N ASP A 89 7.94 -26.79 -10.32
CA ASP A 89 6.88 -27.52 -11.02
C ASP A 89 5.87 -28.19 -10.08
N LEU A 90 5.34 -27.42 -9.12
CA LEU A 90 4.37 -27.92 -8.13
C LEU A 90 3.05 -27.17 -8.20
N ASP A 91 1.95 -27.91 -8.38
CA ASP A 91 0.62 -27.32 -8.38
C ASP A 91 0.17 -26.85 -6.98
N ALA A 92 -0.57 -25.74 -6.95
CA ALA A 92 -1.21 -25.20 -5.76
C ALA A 92 -0.27 -25.09 -4.53
N ALA A 93 0.97 -24.64 -4.75
CA ALA A 93 2.00 -24.57 -3.72
C ALA A 93 2.24 -23.14 -3.20
N VAL A 94 2.16 -22.13 -4.08
CA VAL A 94 2.56 -20.75 -3.78
C VAL A 94 1.41 -19.97 -3.14
N PRO A 95 1.56 -19.43 -1.92
CA PRO A 95 0.55 -18.57 -1.32
C PRO A 95 0.35 -17.29 -2.13
N ALA A 96 -0.92 -16.91 -2.36
CA ALA A 96 -1.29 -15.75 -3.17
C ALA A 96 -1.92 -14.60 -2.37
N SER A 97 -1.88 -14.68 -1.03
CA SER A 97 -2.38 -13.60 -0.17
C SER A 97 -1.54 -12.33 -0.38
N LEU A 98 -2.18 -11.18 -0.23
CA LEU A 98 -1.51 -9.89 -0.33
C LEU A 98 -1.25 -9.27 1.03
N ARG A 99 -0.07 -8.66 1.15
CA ARG A 99 0.36 -7.88 2.30
C ARG A 99 0.61 -6.43 1.95
N SER A 100 0.57 -5.57 2.96
CA SER A 100 0.90 -4.16 2.83
C SER A 100 1.43 -3.55 4.13
N ASP A 101 2.26 -2.52 4.00
CA ASP A 101 2.66 -1.60 5.08
C ASP A 101 1.88 -0.27 5.06
N GLY A 102 0.94 -0.13 4.13
CA GLY A 102 0.17 1.08 3.86
C GLY A 102 0.69 1.93 2.70
N VAL A 103 1.84 1.59 2.12
CA VAL A 103 2.40 2.23 0.91
C VAL A 103 2.62 1.19 -0.19
N TRP A 104 3.25 0.06 0.16
CA TRP A 104 3.49 -1.04 -0.76
C TRP A 104 2.43 -2.13 -0.62
N VAL A 105 2.15 -2.82 -1.72
CA VAL A 105 1.41 -4.08 -1.76
C VAL A 105 2.33 -5.14 -2.36
N TRP A 106 2.41 -6.31 -1.74
CA TRP A 106 3.18 -7.43 -2.25
C TRP A 106 2.47 -8.76 -1.98
N SER A 107 2.81 -9.79 -2.75
CA SER A 107 2.29 -11.14 -2.56
C SER A 107 3.12 -11.92 -1.54
N ASP A 108 2.49 -12.81 -0.79
CA ASP A 108 3.17 -13.81 0.03
C ASP A 108 4.09 -14.73 -0.80
N ALA A 109 3.90 -14.78 -2.12
CA ALA A 109 4.79 -15.44 -3.04
C ALA A 109 6.24 -14.92 -2.97
N CYS A 110 6.46 -13.64 -2.69
CA CYS A 110 7.80 -13.10 -2.49
C CYS A 110 8.54 -13.84 -1.36
N ALA A 111 7.85 -14.08 -0.24
CA ALA A 111 8.42 -14.81 0.87
C ALA A 111 8.61 -16.29 0.53
N TYR A 112 7.67 -16.89 -0.22
CA TYR A 112 7.77 -18.28 -0.65
C TYR A 112 9.00 -18.54 -1.53
N PHE A 113 9.20 -17.74 -2.59
CA PHE A 113 10.33 -17.93 -3.51
C PHE A 113 11.67 -17.61 -2.83
N LEU A 114 11.71 -16.62 -1.93
CA LEU A 114 12.90 -16.35 -1.13
C LEU A 114 13.23 -17.50 -0.18
N GLU A 115 12.26 -18.03 0.54
CA GLU A 115 12.48 -19.13 1.50
C GLU A 115 12.89 -20.42 0.80
N ARG A 116 12.23 -20.75 -0.31
CA ARG A 116 12.39 -22.04 -0.99
C ARG A 116 13.52 -22.09 -2.00
N TYR A 117 13.72 -21.00 -2.74
CA TYR A 117 14.66 -20.93 -3.87
C TYR A 117 15.71 -19.82 -3.73
N TRP A 118 15.68 -19.07 -2.62
CA TRP A 118 16.61 -17.97 -2.33
C TRP A 118 16.52 -16.82 -3.32
N ILE A 119 15.49 -16.79 -4.15
CA ILE A 119 15.24 -15.75 -5.15
C ILE A 119 14.96 -14.44 -4.39
N ALA A 120 15.75 -13.41 -4.70
CA ALA A 120 15.60 -12.12 -4.06
C ALA A 120 14.25 -11.49 -4.44
N PRO A 121 13.48 -10.91 -3.50
CA PRO A 121 12.31 -10.13 -3.85
C PRO A 121 12.71 -8.79 -4.51
N ASP A 122 11.73 -8.06 -5.04
CA ASP A 122 11.93 -6.72 -5.61
C ASP A 122 12.81 -5.83 -4.70
N ALA A 123 13.95 -5.40 -5.23
CA ALA A 123 14.95 -4.64 -4.47
C ALA A 123 14.39 -3.33 -3.93
N GLU A 124 13.47 -2.69 -4.65
CA GLU A 124 12.84 -1.45 -4.21
C GLU A 124 11.85 -1.69 -3.08
N LEU A 125 11.17 -2.85 -3.07
CA LEU A 125 10.36 -3.29 -1.93
C LEU A 125 11.25 -3.51 -0.70
N VAL A 126 12.34 -4.26 -0.82
CA VAL A 126 13.24 -4.53 0.32
C VAL A 126 13.84 -3.24 0.86
N ARG A 127 14.32 -2.36 -0.02
CA ARG A 127 14.84 -1.05 0.33
C ARG A 127 13.78 -0.21 1.06
N HIS A 128 12.54 -0.26 0.61
CA HIS A 128 11.44 0.40 1.30
C HIS A 128 11.24 -0.19 2.70
N LEU A 129 11.03 -1.50 2.82
CA LEU A 129 10.73 -2.17 4.09
C LEU A 129 11.86 -2.01 5.13
N ARG A 130 13.12 -1.98 4.70
CA ARG A 130 14.28 -1.73 5.61
C ARG A 130 14.27 -0.32 6.22
N THR A 131 13.64 0.64 5.54
CA THR A 131 13.56 2.05 6.00
C THR A 131 12.17 2.41 6.51
N ALA A 132 11.17 1.58 6.22
CA ALA A 132 9.83 1.72 6.71
C ALA A 132 9.82 1.46 8.23
N GLY A 133 9.06 2.29 8.95
CA GLY A 133 8.69 1.96 10.32
C GLY A 133 7.77 0.73 10.36
N PRO A 134 7.25 0.36 11.54
CA PRO A 134 6.31 -0.73 11.65
C PRO A 134 5.09 -0.52 10.73
N PRO A 135 4.51 -1.60 10.18
CA PRO A 135 3.37 -1.52 9.28
C PRO A 135 2.23 -0.71 9.92
N LEU A 136 1.66 0.20 9.15
CA LEU A 136 0.54 1.01 9.65
C LEU A 136 -0.74 0.16 9.70
N PRO A 137 -1.59 0.34 10.73
CA PRO A 137 -2.89 -0.30 10.75
C PRO A 137 -3.71 0.03 9.50
N VAL A 138 -4.31 -0.99 8.91
CA VAL A 138 -5.13 -0.88 7.71
C VAL A 138 -6.51 -0.34 8.09
N ASN A 139 -6.61 0.98 8.23
CA ASN A 139 -7.89 1.67 8.44
C ASN A 139 -8.67 1.82 7.12
N ALA A 140 -9.94 2.24 7.20
CA ALA A 140 -10.82 2.38 6.03
C ALA A 140 -10.26 3.29 4.91
N LYS A 141 -9.53 4.35 5.26
CA LYS A 141 -8.90 5.24 4.26
C LYS A 141 -7.73 4.53 3.59
N THR A 142 -6.90 3.81 4.36
CA THR A 142 -5.81 2.99 3.83
C THR A 142 -6.38 1.91 2.90
N TRP A 143 -7.36 1.15 3.38
CA TRP A 143 -8.05 0.12 2.59
C TRP A 143 -8.58 0.65 1.27
N ARG A 144 -9.31 1.76 1.25
CA ARG A 144 -9.85 2.34 0.01
C ARG A 144 -8.78 2.66 -1.03
N ARG A 145 -7.57 3.05 -0.60
CA ARG A 145 -6.44 3.28 -1.52
C ARG A 145 -5.83 1.98 -2.00
N LEU A 146 -5.64 1.02 -1.10
CA LEU A 146 -5.07 -0.29 -1.42
C LEU A 146 -5.99 -1.06 -2.36
N SER A 147 -7.30 -1.11 -2.08
CA SER A 147 -8.27 -1.81 -2.91
C SER A 147 -8.41 -1.23 -4.31
N ALA A 148 -8.22 0.08 -4.49
CA ALA A 148 -8.17 0.71 -5.81
C ALA A 148 -6.94 0.27 -6.60
N ALA A 149 -5.80 0.08 -5.92
CA ALA A 149 -4.59 -0.45 -6.53
C ALA A 149 -4.68 -1.96 -6.80
N ILE A 150 -5.50 -2.72 -6.07
CA ILE A 150 -5.65 -4.19 -6.19
C ILE A 150 -6.58 -4.60 -7.35
N ARG A 151 -7.31 -3.66 -7.95
CA ARG A 151 -8.29 -4.01 -8.98
C ARG A 151 -7.57 -4.65 -10.20
N PRO A 152 -8.17 -5.66 -10.86
CA PRO A 152 -7.53 -6.39 -11.96
C PRO A 152 -7.00 -5.50 -13.09
N ASP A 153 -7.65 -4.36 -13.33
CA ASP A 153 -7.24 -3.37 -14.33
C ASP A 153 -5.99 -2.57 -13.94
N ALA A 154 -5.70 -2.43 -12.65
CA ALA A 154 -4.54 -1.71 -12.13
C ALA A 154 -3.23 -2.51 -12.22
N TRP A 155 -3.31 -3.81 -12.52
CA TRP A 155 -2.17 -4.75 -12.50
C TRP A 155 -1.66 -5.11 -13.90
N LYS A 156 -2.15 -4.45 -14.95
CA LYS A 156 -1.65 -4.63 -16.31
C LYS A 156 -0.15 -4.25 -16.36
N GLY A 157 0.72 -5.27 -16.42
CA GLY A 157 2.17 -5.12 -16.46
C GLY A 157 2.90 -5.53 -15.17
N THR A 158 2.18 -5.87 -14.09
CA THR A 158 2.75 -6.60 -12.95
C THR A 158 2.53 -8.09 -13.18
N THR A 159 3.61 -8.84 -13.09
CA THR A 159 3.78 -10.23 -13.53
C THR A 159 3.02 -11.30 -12.72
N TRP A 160 1.93 -10.93 -12.04
CA TRP A 160 1.19 -11.80 -11.14
C TRP A 160 -0.25 -12.00 -11.63
N PRO A 161 -0.78 -13.25 -11.67
CA PRO A 161 -2.08 -13.49 -12.27
C PRO A 161 -3.22 -13.19 -11.28
N LEU A 162 -4.24 -12.48 -11.78
CA LEU A 162 -5.62 -12.63 -11.34
C LEU A 162 -6.48 -12.76 -12.61
N ASP A 163 -6.25 -13.84 -13.34
CA ASP A 163 -7.27 -14.39 -14.22
C ASP A 163 -7.90 -15.61 -13.53
#